data_AF-A0A7C0ZK49-F1
#
_entry.id   AF-A0A7C0ZK49-F1
#
_cell.length_a   1.000
_cell.length_b   1.000
_cell.length_c   1.000
_cell.angle_alpha   90.00
_cell.angle_beta   90.00
_cell.angle_gamma   90.00
#
_symmetry.space_group_name_H-M   'P 1'
#
loop_
_entity.id
_entity.type
_entity.pdbx_description
1 polymer ?
#
loop_
_entity_poly.entity_id
_entity_poly.type
_entity_poly.pdbx_seq_one_letter_code
_entity_poly.pdbx_strand_id
1 'polypeptide(L)'
;MAAENLKKSTVYEPKKQHLATLSLAALGVVFGDIGTSPIYAIRECFHGEYGIVATPANVLGVLSLMFWALTIIVSLKYLTFILQADNNG
;
A
#
# COMPACT_ATOMS: atom_id res chain seq x y z
N MET A 1 49.47 27.87 -0.63
CA MET A 1 48.21 28.46 -0.13
C MET A 1 47.08 28.35 -1.18
N ALA A 2 46.92 27.21 -1.88
CA ALA A 2 45.94 27.07 -2.96
C ALA A 2 45.27 25.67 -3.05
N ALA A 3 45.59 24.74 -2.15
CA ALA A 3 45.10 23.36 -2.22
C ALA A 3 43.91 23.04 -1.29
N GLU A 4 43.51 23.99 -0.43
CA GLU A 4 42.49 23.75 0.61
C GLU A 4 41.06 24.12 0.18
N ASN A 5 40.90 24.81 -0.96
CA ASN A 5 39.61 25.33 -1.42
C ASN A 5 38.85 24.40 -2.39
N LEU A 6 39.40 23.23 -2.73
CA LEU A 6 38.79 22.30 -3.71
C LEU A 6 38.03 21.13 -3.08
N LYS A 7 37.93 21.04 -1.75
CA LYS A 7 37.24 19.95 -1.03
C LYS A 7 35.98 20.39 -0.29
N LYS A 8 35.34 21.49 -0.72
CA LYS A 8 34.11 22.04 -0.13
C LYS A 8 32.88 22.00 -1.03
N SER A 9 32.95 21.31 -2.18
CA SER A 9 31.78 21.00 -3.01
C SER A 9 31.31 19.58 -2.73
N THR A 10 30.01 19.39 -2.52
CA THR A 10 29.27 18.12 -2.35
C THR A 10 29.07 17.56 -0.93
N VAL A 11 28.83 18.41 0.07
CA VAL A 11 27.98 17.99 1.19
C VAL A 11 26.53 18.30 0.78
N TYR A 12 25.83 17.30 0.24
CA TYR A 12 24.39 17.38 -0.02
C TYR A 12 23.68 17.35 1.34
N GLU A 13 23.30 18.52 1.84
CA GLU A 13 22.42 18.66 3.00
C GLU A 13 20.99 18.29 2.55
N PRO A 14 20.46 17.11 2.93
CA PRO A 14 19.11 16.74 2.56
C PRO A 14 18.16 17.68 3.28
N LYS A 15 17.60 18.66 2.56
CA LYS A 15 16.49 19.48 3.06
C LYS A 15 15.39 18.51 3.51
N LYS A 16 15.13 18.42 4.82
CA LYS A 16 14.09 17.55 5.43
C LYS A 16 12.73 17.64 4.72
N GLN A 17 12.44 18.77 4.09
CA GLN A 17 11.25 19.01 3.27
C GLN A 17 11.15 18.09 2.04
N HIS A 18 12.26 17.73 1.39
CA HIS A 18 12.25 16.81 0.26
C HIS A 18 12.02 15.36 0.71
N LEU A 19 12.62 14.95 1.84
CA LEU A 19 12.44 13.59 2.36
C LEU A 19 10.98 13.32 2.76
N ALA A 20 10.32 14.28 3.41
CA ALA A 20 8.91 14.12 3.78
C ALA A 20 8.00 13.96 2.54
N THR A 21 8.21 14.77 1.50
CA THR A 21 7.46 14.67 0.25
C THR A 21 7.71 13.34 -0.48
N LEU A 22 8.97 12.89 -0.53
CA LEU A 22 9.33 11.60 -1.14
C LEU A 22 8.73 10.43 -0.36
N SER A 23 8.73 10.47 0.98
CA SER A 23 8.10 9.45 1.81
C SER A 23 6.57 9.41 1.63
N LEU A 24 5.91 10.56 1.55
CA LEU A 24 4.47 10.63 1.27
C LEU A 24 4.13 10.09 -0.11
N ALA A 25 4.93 10.41 -1.13
CA ALA A 25 4.76 9.85 -2.47
C ALA A 25 4.96 8.33 -2.49
N ALA A 26 5.99 7.82 -1.80
CA ALA A 26 6.25 6.39 -1.69
C ALA A 26 5.11 5.66 -0.95
N LEU A 27 4.62 6.22 0.16
CA LEU A 27 3.45 5.68 0.86
C LEU A 27 2.22 5.67 -0.04
N GLY A 28 1.97 6.75 -0.78
CA GLY A 28 0.85 6.83 -1.74
C GLY A 28 0.90 5.74 -2.81
N VAL A 29 2.09 5.44 -3.35
CA VAL A 29 2.28 4.35 -4.32
C VAL A 29 2.01 2.98 -3.69
N VAL A 30 2.54 2.72 -2.49
CA VAL A 30 2.37 1.42 -1.81
C VAL A 30 0.91 1.19 -1.41
N PHE A 31 0.24 2.18 -0.83
CA PHE A 31 -1.18 2.07 -0.51
C PHE A 31 -2.04 1.99 -1.77
N GLY A 32 -1.62 2.64 -2.86
CA GLY A 32 -2.23 2.51 -4.18
C GLY A 32 -2.16 1.08 -4.72
N ASP A 33 -0.98 0.46 -4.70
CA ASP A 33 -0.76 -0.91 -5.18
C ASP A 33 -1.61 -1.94 -4.41
N ILE A 34 -1.67 -1.82 -3.08
CA ILE A 34 -2.53 -2.66 -2.21
C ILE A 34 -4.01 -2.54 -2.61
N GLY A 35 -4.46 -1.35 -3.03
CA GLY A 35 -5.84 -1.05 -3.39
C GLY A 35 -6.21 -1.34 -4.86
N THR A 36 -5.24 -1.65 -5.73
CA THR A 36 -5.55 -1.99 -7.14
C THR A 36 -6.24 -3.36 -7.24
N SER A 37 -5.75 -4.37 -6.52
CA SER A 37 -6.30 -5.73 -6.59
C SER A 37 -7.79 -5.81 -6.24
N PRO A 38 -8.30 -5.13 -5.18
CA PRO A 38 -9.71 -5.24 -4.83
C PRO A 38 -10.60 -4.41 -5.77
N ILE A 39 -10.14 -3.25 -6.25
CA ILE A 39 -10.95 -2.45 -7.20
C ILE A 39 -11.09 -3.13 -8.56
N TYR A 40 -10.06 -3.86 -9.01
CA TYR A 40 -10.16 -4.71 -10.21
C TYR A 40 -11.08 -5.91 -9.96
N ALA A 41 -11.02 -6.54 -8.79
CA ALA A 41 -11.92 -7.63 -8.43
C ALA A 41 -13.40 -7.19 -8.45
N ILE A 42 -13.72 -6.01 -7.91
CA ILE A 42 -15.09 -5.42 -8.03
C ILE A 42 -15.46 -5.27 -9.50
N ARG A 43 -14.58 -4.65 -10.29
CA ARG A 43 -14.88 -4.42 -11.71
C ARG A 43 -15.19 -5.73 -12.42
N GLU A 44 -14.46 -6.80 -12.14
CA GLU A 44 -14.70 -8.11 -12.73
C GLU A 44 -15.99 -8.77 -12.20
N CYS A 45 -16.37 -8.59 -10.94
CA CYS A 45 -17.63 -9.11 -10.41
C CYS A 45 -18.88 -8.53 -11.11
N PHE A 46 -18.76 -7.31 -11.66
CA PHE A 46 -19.86 -6.60 -12.34
C PHE A 46 -19.69 -6.53 -13.87
N HIS A 47 -18.53 -6.91 -14.43
CA HIS A 47 -18.27 -6.93 -15.87
C HIS A 47 -17.97 -8.37 -16.33
N GLY A 48 -18.80 -8.89 -17.24
CA GLY A 48 -18.60 -10.21 -17.85
C GLY A 48 -19.93 -10.89 -18.20
N GLU A 49 -19.90 -11.97 -18.97
CA GLU A 49 -21.10 -12.77 -19.31
C GLU A 49 -21.84 -13.32 -18.07
N TYR A 50 -21.11 -13.52 -16.96
CA TYR A 50 -21.63 -13.98 -15.67
C TYR A 50 -21.73 -12.83 -14.64
N GLY A 51 -21.61 -11.58 -15.08
CA GLY A 51 -21.64 -10.40 -14.22
C GLY A 51 -22.96 -10.27 -13.48
N ILE A 52 -22.89 -10.12 -12.17
CA ILE A 52 -24.10 -9.97 -11.33
C ILE A 52 -24.73 -8.63 -11.67
N VAL A 53 -26.06 -8.57 -11.82
CA VAL A 53 -26.76 -7.29 -12.01
C VAL A 53 -26.39 -6.36 -10.86
N ALA A 54 -25.90 -5.16 -11.19
CA ALA A 54 -25.50 -4.12 -10.26
C ALA A 54 -26.72 -3.51 -9.54
N THR A 55 -27.38 -4.33 -8.72
CA THR A 55 -28.42 -3.89 -7.79
C THR A 55 -27.75 -3.36 -6.52
N PRO A 56 -28.38 -2.41 -5.80
CA PRO A 56 -27.83 -1.87 -4.56
C PRO A 56 -27.48 -2.96 -3.53
N ALA A 57 -28.28 -4.02 -3.46
CA ALA A 57 -28.05 -5.16 -2.57
C ALA A 57 -26.77 -5.94 -2.93
N ASN A 58 -26.55 -6.20 -4.23
CA ASN A 58 -25.37 -6.93 -4.70
C ASN A 58 -24.09 -6.11 -4.53
N VAL A 59 -24.15 -4.79 -4.77
CA VAL A 59 -23.01 -3.88 -4.56
C VAL A 59 -22.59 -3.86 -3.09
N LEU A 60 -23.55 -3.69 -2.18
CA LEU A 60 -23.27 -3.71 -0.74
C LEU A 60 -22.77 -5.09 -0.28
N GLY A 61 -23.29 -6.17 -0.84
CA GLY A 61 -22.82 -7.53 -0.58
C GLY A 61 -21.36 -7.74 -0.98
N VAL A 62 -20.99 -7.39 -2.21
CA VAL A 62 -19.61 -7.51 -2.72
C VAL A 62 -18.64 -6.62 -1.93
N LEU A 63 -19.03 -5.37 -1.64
CA LEU A 63 -18.22 -4.46 -0.82
C LEU A 63 -17.98 -5.01 0.59
N SER A 64 -19.01 -5.57 1.23
CA SER A 64 -18.90 -6.19 2.55
C SER A 64 -17.98 -7.41 2.53
N LEU A 65 -18.13 -8.30 1.53
CA LEU A 65 -17.27 -9.47 1.37
C LEU A 65 -15.81 -9.07 1.17
N MET A 66 -15.54 -8.05 0.36
CA MET A 66 -14.18 -7.52 0.19
C MET A 66 -13.62 -6.91 1.45
N PHE A 67 -14.43 -6.14 2.19
CA PHE A 67 -14.02 -5.56 3.46
C PHE A 67 -13.60 -6.66 4.44
N TRP A 68 -14.47 -7.65 4.66
CA TRP A 68 -14.17 -8.77 5.55
C TRP A 68 -13.00 -9.62 5.07
N ALA A 69 -12.88 -9.89 3.77
CA ALA A 69 -11.75 -10.63 3.21
C ALA A 69 -10.42 -9.90 3.44
N LEU A 70 -10.36 -8.60 3.17
CA LEU A 70 -9.16 -7.78 3.41
C LEU A 70 -8.83 -7.71 4.91
N THR A 71 -9.83 -7.53 5.78
CA THR A 71 -9.63 -7.55 7.24
C THR A 71 -9.04 -8.88 7.68
N ILE A 72 -9.58 -10.02 7.22
CA ILE A 72 -9.08 -11.34 7.60
C ILE A 72 -7.67 -11.58 7.06
N ILE A 73 -7.40 -11.27 5.78
CA ILE A 73 -6.07 -11.45 5.17
C ILE A 73 -5.02 -10.61 5.89
N VAL A 74 -5.33 -9.34 6.18
CA VAL A 74 -4.45 -8.45 6.94
C VAL A 74 -4.27 -8.99 8.36
N SER A 75 -5.35 -9.30 9.08
CA SER A 75 -5.24 -9.86 10.43
C SER A 75 -4.39 -11.11 10.46
N LEU A 76 -4.58 -12.07 9.55
CA LEU A 76 -3.78 -13.31 9.48
C LEU A 76 -2.32 -13.03 9.12
N LYS A 77 -2.04 -12.15 8.16
CA LYS A 77 -0.66 -11.77 7.78
C LYS A 77 0.07 -11.08 8.92
N TYR A 78 -0.61 -10.22 9.67
CA TYR A 78 -0.03 -9.53 10.82
C TYR A 78 0.06 -10.46 12.05
N LEU A 79 -0.92 -11.33 12.28
CA LEU A 79 -0.86 -12.35 13.32
C LEU A 79 0.28 -13.33 13.06
N THR A 80 0.47 -13.81 11.83
CA THR A 80 1.61 -14.66 11.50
C THR A 80 2.94 -13.93 11.67
N PHE A 81 3.04 -12.65 11.31
CA PHE A 81 4.24 -11.87 11.60
C PHE A 81 4.52 -11.75 13.11
N ILE A 82 3.50 -11.46 13.92
CA ILE A 82 3.64 -11.35 15.38
C ILE A 82 3.93 -12.71 16.02
N LEU A 83 3.23 -13.76 15.61
CA LEU A 83 3.41 -15.12 16.13
C LEU A 83 4.75 -15.73 15.66
N GLN A 84 5.26 -15.32 14.50
CA GLN A 84 6.59 -15.74 14.02
C GLN A 84 7.71 -14.98 14.72
N ALA A 85 7.46 -13.78 15.25
CA ALA A 85 8.38 -13.08 16.13
C ALA A 85 8.51 -13.75 17.51
N ASP A 86 7.57 -14.64 17.90
CA ASP A 86 7.57 -15.36 19.19
C ASP A 86 8.04 -16.82 19.06
N ASN A 87 8.71 -17.18 17.95
CA ASN A 87 9.27 -18.53 17.74
C ASN A 87 10.81 -18.58 17.75
N ASN A 88 11.48 -17.56 18.26
CA ASN A 88 12.88 -17.65 18.67
C ASN A 88 13.05 -16.76 19.91
N GLY A 89 13.54 -17.35 21.00
CA GLY A 89 13.98 -16.59 22.18
C GLY A 89 15.15 -15.66 21.89
#